data_AF-A0A9E4PVX7-F1
#
_entry.id   AF-A0A9E4PVX7-F1
#
_cell.length_a   1.000
_cell.length_b   1.000
_cell.length_c   1.000
_cell.angle_alpha   90.00
_cell.angle_beta   90.00
_cell.angle_gamma   90.00
#
_symmetry.space_group_name_H-M   'P 1'
#
loop_
_entity.id
_entity.type
_entity.pdbx_description
1 polymer ?
#
loop_
_entity_poly.entity_id
_entity_poly.type
_entity_poly.pdbx_seq_one_letter_code
_entity_poly.pdbx_strand_id
1 'polypeptide(L)'
;MPNERPIVRVIGTGGSIAGIGPDRMDFILYPEIGEHITIQQSLDRVPEIQDIAEVRSEDLVSVGSTAIGAAEWLGLARRINE
;
A
#
# COMPACT_ATOMS: atom_id res chain seq x y z
N MET A 1 1.55 4.87 -32.39
CA MET A 1 2.21 5.15 -31.09
C MET A 1 2.66 3.82 -30.54
N PRO A 2 3.91 3.65 -30.06
CA PRO A 2 4.18 2.51 -29.20
C PRO A 2 3.18 2.61 -28.04
N ASN A 3 2.50 1.52 -27.73
CA ASN A 3 1.48 1.47 -26.68
C ASN A 3 2.22 1.54 -25.33
N GLU A 4 2.66 2.74 -24.94
CA GLU A 4 3.35 2.95 -23.68
C GLU A 4 2.40 2.64 -22.54
N ARG A 5 2.86 1.77 -21.65
CA ARG A 5 2.12 1.39 -20.44
C ARG A 5 1.88 2.64 -19.60
N PRO A 6 0.68 2.80 -19.01
CA PRO A 6 0.41 3.94 -18.14
C PRO A 6 1.35 3.92 -16.94
N ILE A 7 1.74 5.11 -16.48
CA ILE A 7 2.44 5.26 -15.20
C ILE A 7 1.38 5.29 -14.09
N VAL A 8 1.48 4.35 -13.15
CA VAL A 8 0.56 4.25 -12.01
C VAL A 8 1.34 4.43 -10.72
N ARG A 9 0.91 5.39 -9.88
CA ARG A 9 1.46 5.57 -8.54
C ARG A 9 0.62 4.80 -7.52
N VAL A 10 1.27 3.99 -6.71
CA VAL A 10 0.63 3.25 -5.62
C VAL A 10 1.13 3.80 -4.29
N ILE A 11 0.21 4.38 -3.51
CA ILE A 11 0.52 5.04 -2.25
C ILE A 11 0.09 4.12 -1.10
N GLY A 12 1.06 3.63 -0.33
CA GLY A 12 0.82 2.81 0.85
C GLY A 12 0.31 3.64 2.02
N THR A 13 -0.81 3.22 2.62
CA THR A 13 -1.39 3.83 3.83
C THR A 13 -1.55 2.85 4.99
N GLY A 14 -1.16 1.58 4.81
CA GLY A 14 -1.31 0.50 5.78
C GLY A 14 -2.58 -0.33 5.57
N GLY A 15 -3.30 -0.59 6.66
CA GLY A 15 -4.46 -1.49 6.68
C GLY A 15 -4.09 -2.96 6.52
N SER A 16 -5.12 -3.81 6.49
CA SER A 16 -4.98 -5.27 6.48
C SER A 16 -4.16 -5.82 5.31
N ILE A 17 -4.16 -5.15 4.15
CA ILE A 17 -3.38 -5.56 2.99
C ILE A 17 -1.87 -5.54 3.24
N ALA A 18 -1.42 -4.74 4.21
CA ALA A 18 -0.03 -4.66 4.62
C ALA A 18 0.28 -5.52 5.87
N GLY A 19 -0.75 -6.01 6.57
CA GLY A 19 -0.61 -6.70 7.85
C GLY A 19 0.15 -8.01 7.79
N ILE A 20 0.97 -8.27 8.81
CA ILE A 20 1.66 -9.54 9.02
C ILE A 20 1.15 -10.18 10.31
N GLY A 21 0.57 -11.37 10.18
CA GLY A 21 0.24 -12.23 11.30
C GLY A 21 1.45 -13.04 11.78
N PRO A 22 1.41 -13.60 13.01
CA PRO A 22 2.48 -14.41 13.57
C PRO A 22 2.70 -15.72 12.79
N ASP A 23 1.69 -16.21 12.08
CA ASP A 23 1.79 -17.36 11.20
C ASP A 23 0.82 -17.29 10.00
N ARG A 24 0.94 -18.27 9.10
CA ARG A 24 0.19 -18.29 7.83
C ARG A 24 -1.32 -18.49 7.99
N MET A 25 -1.77 -19.01 9.12
CA MET A 25 -3.17 -19.30 9.43
C MET A 25 -3.81 -18.21 10.29
N ASP A 26 -3.09 -17.13 10.59
CA ASP A 26 -3.69 -16.00 11.28
C ASP A 26 -4.46 -15.07 10.33
N PHE A 27 -5.78 -15.22 10.35
CA PHE A 27 -6.71 -14.41 9.58
C PHE A 27 -7.37 -13.28 10.39
N ILE A 28 -7.10 -13.20 11.70
CA ILE A 28 -7.88 -12.35 12.62
C ILE A 28 -6.98 -11.45 13.47
N LEU A 29 -5.88 -11.99 14.02
CA LEU A 29 -5.02 -11.35 15.02
C LEU A 29 -3.88 -10.53 14.40
N TYR A 30 -3.69 -10.55 13.09
CA TYR A 30 -2.63 -9.79 12.41
C TYR A 30 -2.61 -8.29 12.76
N PRO A 31 -3.74 -7.60 13.05
CA PRO A 31 -3.68 -6.20 13.49
C PRO A 31 -3.04 -6.01 14.87
N GLU A 32 -3.05 -7.03 15.74
CA GLU A 32 -2.55 -6.93 17.12
C GLU A 32 -1.03 -6.89 17.19
N ILE A 33 -0.34 -7.48 16.21
CA ILE A 33 1.13 -7.46 16.11
C ILE A 33 1.61 -6.08 15.63
N GLY A 34 0.82 -5.39 14.81
CA GLY A 34 1.14 -4.07 14.28
C GLY A 34 2.29 -4.06 13.26
N GLU A 35 2.79 -5.22 12.84
CA GLU A 35 3.79 -5.34 11.78
C GLU A 35 3.13 -5.20 10.41
N HIS A 36 3.67 -4.29 9.60
CA HIS A 36 3.23 -4.03 8.24
C HIS A 36 4.40 -4.17 7.25
N ILE A 37 4.14 -4.78 6.11
CA ILE A 37 5.03 -4.68 4.95
C ILE A 37 4.94 -3.30 4.30
N THR A 38 5.99 -2.92 3.58
CA THR A 38 5.96 -1.73 2.72
C THR A 38 5.12 -1.98 1.47
N ILE A 39 4.68 -0.91 0.80
CA ILE A 39 3.97 -1.05 -0.47
C ILE A 39 4.83 -1.74 -1.53
N GLN A 40 6.15 -1.47 -1.57
CA GLN A 40 7.05 -2.14 -2.50
C GLN A 40 7.10 -3.65 -2.25
N GLN A 41 7.21 -4.07 -0.99
CA GLN A 41 7.18 -5.50 -0.62
C GLN A 41 5.86 -6.18 -1.01
N SER A 42 4.75 -5.45 -1.01
CA SER A 42 3.45 -5.96 -1.48
C SER A 42 3.46 -6.13 -3.00
N LEU A 43 3.95 -5.14 -3.75
CA LEU A 43 4.03 -5.18 -5.22
C LEU A 43 4.98 -6.27 -5.72
N ASP A 44 6.08 -6.53 -5.02
CA ASP A 44 7.05 -7.59 -5.36
C ASP A 44 6.42 -9.00 -5.32
N ARG A 45 5.26 -9.17 -4.66
CA ARG A 45 4.52 -10.44 -4.59
C ARG A 45 3.58 -10.64 -5.78
N VAL A 46 3.38 -9.63 -6.62
CA VAL A 46 2.46 -9.64 -7.77
C VAL A 46 3.19 -9.14 -9.02
N PRO A 47 4.19 -9.89 -9.53
CA PRO A 47 5.02 -9.43 -10.65
C PRO A 47 4.23 -9.14 -11.94
N GLU A 48 3.06 -9.74 -12.11
CA GLU A 48 2.16 -9.55 -13.26
C GLU A 48 1.70 -8.10 -13.44
N ILE A 49 1.80 -7.26 -12.39
CA ILE A 49 1.47 -5.83 -12.49
C ILE A 49 2.33 -5.10 -13.53
N GLN A 50 3.55 -5.60 -13.75
CA GLN A 50 4.48 -5.00 -14.69
C GLN A 50 3.99 -5.14 -16.12
N ASP A 51 3.19 -6.16 -16.45
CA ASP A 51 2.62 -6.32 -17.79
C ASP A 51 1.52 -5.27 -18.09
N ILE A 52 1.01 -4.60 -17.06
CA ILE A 52 -0.14 -3.69 -17.13
C ILE A 52 0.29 -2.22 -17.10
N ALA A 53 1.28 -1.87 -16.26
CA ALA A 53 1.66 -0.47 -15.98
C ALA A 53 3.14 -0.31 -15.61
N GLU A 54 3.68 0.89 -15.79
CA GLU A 54 4.90 1.31 -15.09
C GLU A 54 4.50 1.74 -13.67
N VAL A 55 4.74 0.88 -12.69
CA VAL A 55 4.31 1.12 -11.30
C VAL A 55 5.41 1.83 -10.52
N ARG A 56 5.03 2.92 -9.83
CA ARG A 56 5.88 3.65 -8.90
C ARG A 56 5.22 3.65 -7.52
N SER A 57 5.95 3.31 -6.47
CA SER A 57 5.35 3.18 -5.15
C SER A 57 5.99 4.07 -4.10
N GLU A 58 5.19 4.50 -3.13
CA GLU A 58 5.65 5.25 -1.97
C GLU A 58 4.79 4.90 -0.74
N ASP A 59 5.40 4.81 0.43
CA ASP A 59 4.68 4.69 1.71
C ASP A 59 4.44 6.09 2.27
N LEU A 60 3.18 6.44 2.52
CA LEU A 60 2.79 7.73 3.10
C LEU A 60 2.55 7.63 4.61
N VAL A 61 1.83 6.59 5.02
CA VAL A 61 1.51 6.28 6.41
C VAL A 61 1.33 4.77 6.52
N SER A 62 1.44 4.21 7.74
CA SER A 62 1.29 2.77 7.96
C SER A 62 0.47 2.54 9.23
N VAL A 63 -0.86 2.64 9.12
CA VAL A 63 -1.79 2.48 10.25
C VAL A 63 -3.02 1.67 9.85
N GLY A 64 -3.79 1.19 10.84
CA GLY A 64 -5.13 0.67 10.58
C GLY A 64 -6.06 1.77 10.06
N SER A 65 -6.97 1.43 9.14
CA SER A 65 -7.85 2.43 8.51
C SER A 65 -8.74 3.19 9.50
N THR A 66 -9.07 2.55 10.64
CA THR A 66 -9.81 3.16 11.75
C THR A 66 -9.04 4.27 12.46
N ALA A 67 -7.71 4.33 12.30
CA ALA A 67 -6.84 5.34 12.89
C ALA A 67 -6.55 6.52 11.94
N ILE A 68 -7.00 6.49 10.68
CA ILE A 68 -6.80 7.60 9.75
C ILE A 68 -7.71 8.78 10.15
N GLY A 69 -7.09 9.89 10.54
CA GLY A 69 -7.75 11.10 10.97
C GLY A 69 -7.61 12.26 9.97
N ALA A 70 -8.03 13.44 10.41
CA ALA A 70 -8.02 14.65 9.57
C ALA A 70 -6.62 15.03 9.05
N ALA A 71 -5.57 14.83 9.86
CA ALA A 71 -4.20 15.14 9.49
C ALA A 71 -3.71 14.23 8.35
N GLU A 72 -3.95 12.92 8.48
CA GLU A 72 -3.58 11.93 7.47
C GLU A 72 -4.37 12.14 6.17
N TRP A 73 -5.68 12.44 6.27
CA TRP A 73 -6.49 12.75 5.09
C TRP A 73 -6.00 13.98 4.33
N LEU A 74 -5.66 15.06 5.05
CA LEU A 74 -5.10 16.26 4.43
C LEU A 74 -3.73 15.99 3.80
N GLY A 75 -2.90 15.16 4.45
CA GLY A 75 -1.61 14.72 3.89
C GLY A 75 -1.79 13.94 2.59
N LEU A 76 -2.70 12.97 2.57
CA LEU A 76 -3.02 12.19 1.37
C LEU A 76 -3.58 13.07 0.25
N ALA A 77 -4.55 13.93 0.57
CA ALA A 77 -5.19 14.81 -0.41
C ALA A 77 -4.19 15.77 -1.07
N ARG A 78 -3.20 16.28 -0.32
CA ARG A 78 -2.12 17.10 -0.88
C ARG A 78 -1.24 16.26 -1.80
N ARG A 79 -0.78 15.10 -1.32
CA ARG A 79 0.15 14.24 -2.06
C ARG A 79 -0.40 13.77 -3.40
N ILE A 80 -1.69 13.43 -3.49
CA ILE A 80 -2.32 12.99 -4.75
C ILE A 80 -2.50 14.13 -5.78
N ASN A 81 -2.41 15.40 -5.37
CA ASN A 81 -2.53 16.57 -6.25
C ASN A 81 -1.17 17.19 -6.62
N GLU A 82 -0.06 16.57 -6.20
CA GLU A 82 1.31 16.90 -6.61
C GLU A 82 1.73 16.15 -7.87
#